data_AF-A0A496B3L1-F1
#
_entry.id   AF-A0A496B3L1-F1
#
_cell.length_a   1.000
_cell.length_b   1.000
_cell.length_c   1.000
_cell.angle_alpha   90.00
_cell.angle_beta   90.00
_cell.angle_gamma   90.00
#
_symmetry.space_group_name_H-M   'P 1'
#
loop_
_entity.id
_entity.type
_entity.pdbx_description
1 polymer ?
#
loop_
_entity_poly.entity_id
_entity_poly.type
_entity_poly.pdbx_seq_one_letter_code
_entity_poly.pdbx_strand_id
1 'polypeptide(L)'
;MIPPITKLLIKVEQLEWDLAEVKKELEALQAPFMKSLTPEERAAAYSARTRAQNERLCPTIEKALGKPDPDAEIPTAEELQKLLLEEGVNPEDNLGSRGIIEEREKRRG
;
A
#
# COMPACT_ATOMS: atom_id res chain seq x y z
N MET A 1 2.56 37.41 -19.69
CA MET A 1 2.27 36.04 -20.19
C MET A 1 2.77 35.07 -19.14
N ILE A 2 1.92 34.21 -18.58
CA ILE A 2 2.33 33.25 -17.54
C ILE A 2 3.14 32.13 -18.21
N PRO A 3 4.37 31.82 -17.76
CA PRO A 3 5.16 30.74 -18.32
C PRO A 3 4.41 29.40 -18.26
N PRO A 4 4.54 28.53 -19.29
CA PRO A 4 3.88 27.22 -19.29
C PRO A 4 4.17 26.38 -18.04
N ILE A 5 5.39 26.45 -17.50
CA ILE A 5 5.78 25.74 -16.27
C ILE A 5 4.99 26.22 -15.05
N THR A 6 4.74 27.52 -14.93
CA THR A 6 3.95 28.10 -13.83
C THR A 6 2.49 27.65 -13.90
N LYS A 7 1.93 27.49 -15.11
CA LYS A 7 0.57 26.94 -15.28
C LYS A 7 0.48 25.48 -14.83
N LEU A 8 1.52 24.69 -15.09
CA LEU A 8 1.57 23.30 -14.66
C LEU A 8 1.71 23.18 -13.14
N LEU A 9 2.54 23.99 -12.51
CA LEU A 9 2.70 24.01 -11.04
C LEU A 9 1.38 24.35 -10.33
N ILE A 10 0.67 25.38 -10.79
CA ILE A 10 -0.65 25.74 -10.25
C ILE A 10 -1.63 24.58 -10.40
N LYS A 11 -1.59 23.87 -11.53
CA LYS A 11 -2.47 22.72 -11.77
C LYS A 11 -2.11 21.54 -10.86
N VAL A 12 -0.83 21.31 -10.57
CA VAL A 12 -0.38 20.29 -9.62
C VAL A 12 -0.90 20.62 -8.22
N GLU A 13 -0.70 21.85 -7.75
CA GLU A 13 -1.21 22.28 -6.44
C GLU A 13 -2.73 22.10 -6.33
N GLN A 14 -3.48 22.48 -7.36
CA GLN A 14 -4.93 22.27 -7.39
C GLN A 14 -5.31 20.79 -7.27
N LEU A 15 -4.64 19.92 -8.02
CA LEU A 15 -4.90 18.49 -7.99
C LEU A 15 -4.55 17.86 -6.64
N GLU A 16 -3.50 18.35 -5.97
CA GLU A 16 -3.14 17.88 -4.63
C GLU A 16 -4.21 18.26 -3.59
N TRP A 17 -4.76 19.47 -3.70
CA TRP A 17 -5.89 19.91 -2.88
C TRP A 17 -7.15 19.08 -3.12
N ASP A 18 -7.54 18.92 -4.39
CA ASP A 18 -8.72 18.13 -4.77
C ASP A 18 -8.56 16.66 -4.28
N LEU A 19 -7.36 16.09 -4.41
CA LEU A 19 -7.05 14.75 -3.92
C LEU A 19 -7.17 14.65 -2.39
N ALA A 20 -6.70 15.67 -1.66
CA ALA A 20 -6.81 15.71 -0.20
C ALA A 20 -8.27 15.79 0.26
N GLU A 21 -9.10 16.58 -0.43
CA GLU A 21 -10.53 16.70 -0.16
C GLU A 21 -11.26 15.36 -0.40
N VAL A 22 -11.04 14.74 -1.56
CA VAL A 22 -11.63 13.43 -1.87
C VAL A 22 -11.22 12.36 -0.86
N LYS A 23 -9.95 12.35 -0.41
CA LYS A 23 -9.49 11.42 0.63
C LYS A 23 -10.25 11.62 1.95
N LYS A 24 -10.45 12.87 2.35
CA LYS A 24 -11.18 13.21 3.58
C LYS A 24 -12.65 12.81 3.51
N GLU A 25 -13.31 13.06 2.38
CA GLU A 25 -14.70 12.62 2.18
C GLU A 25 -14.82 11.10 2.19
N LEU A 26 -13.90 10.41 1.51
CA LEU A 26 -13.85 8.96 1.49
C LEU A 26 -13.67 8.38 2.90
N GLU A 27 -12.79 8.95 3.71
CA GLU A 27 -12.57 8.54 5.11
C GLU A 27 -13.82 8.76 5.96
N ALA A 28 -14.50 9.91 5.80
CA ALA A 28 -15.74 10.22 6.50
C ALA A 28 -16.86 9.22 6.16
N LEU A 29 -16.91 8.72 4.93
CA LEU A 29 -17.89 7.73 4.47
C LEU A 29 -17.49 6.28 4.81
N GLN A 30 -16.20 6.01 4.97
CA GLN A 30 -15.68 4.66 5.18
C GLN A 30 -16.14 4.07 6.53
N ALA A 31 -16.04 4.82 7.63
CA ALA A 31 -16.42 4.29 8.94
C ALA A 31 -17.93 4.00 9.07
N PRO A 32 -18.86 4.88 8.62
CA PRO A 32 -20.29 4.57 8.56
C PRO A 32 -20.61 3.38 7.66
N PHE A 33 -20.02 3.31 6.46
CA PHE A 33 -20.24 2.21 5.53
C PHE A 33 -19.81 0.87 6.14
N MET A 34 -18.60 0.81 6.72
CA MET A 34 -18.11 -0.42 7.36
C MET A 34 -18.97 -0.86 8.55
N LYS A 35 -19.59 0.09 9.27
CA LYS A 35 -20.53 -0.23 10.36
C LYS A 35 -21.87 -0.79 9.86
N SER A 36 -22.31 -0.41 8.66
CA SER A 36 -23.55 -0.93 8.06
C SER A 36 -23.43 -2.35 7.50
N LEU A 37 -22.21 -2.85 7.31
CA LEU A 37 -21.95 -4.17 6.74
C LEU A 37 -22.03 -5.28 7.80
N THR A 38 -22.53 -6.45 7.41
CA THR A 38 -22.43 -7.66 8.23
C THR A 38 -20.96 -8.06 8.44
N PRO A 39 -20.66 -8.91 9.45
CA PRO A 39 -19.30 -9.43 9.62
C PRO A 39 -18.75 -10.11 8.35
N GLU A 40 -19.57 -10.89 7.65
CA GLU A 40 -19.20 -11.58 6.41
C GLU A 40 -18.92 -10.59 5.27
N GLU A 41 -19.75 -9.56 5.12
CA GLU A 41 -19.58 -8.52 4.11
C GLU A 41 -18.34 -7.66 4.39
N ARG A 42 -18.06 -7.37 5.67
CA ARG A 42 -16.80 -6.71 6.06
C ARG A 42 -15.60 -7.55 5.70
N ALA A 43 -15.62 -8.85 6.01
CA ALA A 43 -14.53 -9.75 5.68
C ALA A 43 -14.31 -9.81 4.15
N ALA A 44 -15.40 -9.85 3.36
CA ALA A 44 -15.34 -9.80 1.91
C ALA A 44 -14.76 -8.47 1.40
N ALA A 45 -15.17 -7.33 1.96
CA ALA A 45 -14.67 -6.01 1.60
C ALA A 45 -13.17 -5.84 1.92
N TYR A 46 -12.73 -6.30 3.09
CA TYR A 46 -11.30 -6.35 3.43
C TYR A 46 -10.53 -7.25 2.48
N SER A 47 -11.02 -8.47 2.21
CA SER A 47 -10.38 -9.42 1.30
C SER A 47 -10.26 -8.85 -0.13
N ALA A 48 -11.30 -8.16 -0.61
CA ALA A 48 -11.28 -7.51 -1.92
C ALA A 48 -10.25 -6.38 -1.97
N ARG A 49 -10.16 -5.55 -0.92
CA ARG A 49 -9.16 -4.49 -0.81
C ARG A 49 -7.74 -5.06 -0.80
N THR A 50 -7.48 -6.07 0.01
CA THR A 50 -6.17 -6.74 0.08
C THR A 50 -5.82 -7.38 -1.26
N ARG A 51 -6.77 -8.03 -1.94
CA ARG A 51 -6.55 -8.60 -3.27
C ARG A 51 -6.17 -7.53 -4.28
N ALA A 52 -6.90 -6.42 -4.34
CA ALA A 52 -6.61 -5.32 -5.27
C ALA A 52 -5.23 -4.68 -4.99
N GLN A 53 -4.86 -4.55 -3.70
CA GLN A 53 -3.52 -4.08 -3.32
C GLN A 53 -2.44 -5.08 -3.72
N ASN A 54 -2.65 -6.37 -3.47
CA ASN A 54 -1.72 -7.42 -3.85
C ASN A 54 -1.57 -7.51 -5.38
N GLU A 55 -2.65 -7.46 -6.15
CA GLU A 55 -2.60 -7.45 -7.62
C GLU A 55 -1.79 -6.26 -8.15
N ARG A 56 -1.90 -5.10 -7.50
CA ARG A 56 -1.10 -3.91 -7.84
C ARG A 56 0.38 -4.07 -7.49
N LEU A 57 0.68 -4.69 -6.35
CA LEU A 57 2.04 -4.82 -5.82
C LEU A 57 2.77 -6.07 -6.33
N CYS A 58 2.05 -7.11 -6.74
CA CYS A 58 2.59 -8.38 -7.22
C CYS A 58 3.63 -8.19 -8.32
N PRO A 59 3.39 -7.41 -9.39
CA PRO A 59 4.39 -7.19 -10.42
C PRO A 59 5.66 -6.53 -9.89
N THR A 60 5.53 -5.62 -8.92
CA THR A 60 6.69 -4.95 -8.32
C THR A 60 7.45 -5.87 -7.38
N ILE A 61 6.74 -6.66 -6.57
CA ILE A 61 7.32 -7.68 -5.69
C ILE A 61 8.03 -8.76 -6.52
N GLU A 62 7.41 -9.25 -7.60
CA GLU A 62 8.01 -10.20 -8.54
C GLU A 62 9.23 -9.61 -9.26
N LYS A 63 9.21 -8.31 -9.56
CA LYS A 63 10.37 -7.62 -10.16
C LYS A 63 11.50 -7.41 -9.14
N ALA A 64 11.17 -7.10 -7.89
CA ALA A 64 12.13 -6.87 -6.81
C ALA A 64 12.75 -8.18 -6.31
N LEU A 65 11.93 -9.24 -6.20
CA LEU A 65 12.36 -10.56 -5.73
C LEU A 65 12.85 -11.47 -6.88
N GLY A 66 12.64 -11.08 -8.14
CA GLY A 66 13.01 -11.87 -9.31
C GLY A 66 12.17 -13.15 -9.46
N LYS A 67 12.60 -14.03 -10.38
CA LYS A 67 12.13 -15.43 -10.37
C LYS A 67 12.55 -16.04 -9.03
N PRO A 68 11.76 -16.95 -8.45
CA PRO A 68 12.20 -17.70 -7.27
C PRO A 68 13.44 -18.49 -7.65
N ASP A 69 14.59 -17.90 -7.34
CA ASP A 69 15.88 -18.54 -7.39
C ASP A 69 16.00 -19.27 -6.05
N PRO A 70 16.04 -20.61 -6.03
CA PRO A 70 16.20 -21.36 -4.80
C PRO A 70 17.52 -21.03 -4.08
N ASP A 71 18.46 -20.40 -4.79
CA ASP A 71 19.75 -19.95 -4.27
C ASP A 71 19.80 -18.44 -4.00
N ALA A 72 18.73 -17.67 -4.29
CA ALA A 72 18.68 -16.25 -3.95
C ALA A 72 18.63 -16.07 -2.43
N GLU A 73 19.51 -15.21 -1.92
CA GLU A 73 19.45 -14.78 -0.53
C GLU A 73 18.09 -14.15 -0.26
N ILE A 74 17.34 -14.81 0.60
CA ILE A 74 16.05 -14.33 1.05
C ILE A 74 16.29 -13.03 1.83
N PRO A 75 15.62 -11.91 1.47
CA PRO A 75 15.77 -10.66 2.18
C PRO A 75 15.47 -10.81 3.66
N THR A 76 16.30 -10.17 4.47
CA THR A 76 16.10 -10.03 5.91
C THR A 76 14.83 -9.23 6.21
N ALA A 77 14.34 -9.31 7.45
CA ALA A 77 13.20 -8.52 7.90
C ALA A 77 13.42 -7.01 7.66
N GLU A 78 14.63 -6.52 7.92
CA GLU A 78 15.04 -5.13 7.70
C GLU A 78 15.06 -4.75 6.21
N GLU A 79 15.60 -5.61 5.35
CA GLU A 79 15.61 -5.39 3.90
C GLU A 79 14.21 -5.42 3.31
N LEU A 80 13.36 -6.33 3.81
CA LEU A 80 11.96 -6.41 3.40
C LEU A 80 11.17 -5.17 3.84
N GLN A 81 11.41 -4.67 5.06
CA GLN A 81 10.80 -3.43 5.53
C GLN A 81 11.20 -2.25 4.66
N LYS A 82 12.49 -2.16 4.29
CA LYS A 82 13.00 -1.11 3.39
C LYS A 82 12.36 -1.18 2.00
N LEU A 83 12.26 -2.36 1.41
CA LEU A 83 11.60 -2.57 0.11
C LEU A 83 10.12 -2.17 0.14
N LEU A 84 9.40 -2.52 1.21
CA LEU A 84 8.00 -2.14 1.37
C LEU A 84 7.84 -0.62 1.47
N LEU A 85 8.72 0.05 2.22
CA LEU A 85 8.72 1.51 2.34
C LEU A 85 9.07 2.21 1.02
N GLU A 86 10.03 1.70 0.26
CA GLU A 86 10.39 2.21 -1.08
C GLU A 86 9.21 2.13 -2.06
N GLU A 87 8.34 1.13 -1.88
CA GLU A 87 7.09 0.95 -2.64
C GLU A 87 5.88 1.70 -2.05
N GLY A 88 6.11 2.53 -1.03
CA GLY A 88 5.05 3.33 -0.38
C GLY A 88 4.08 2.51 0.49
N VAL A 89 4.44 1.27 0.82
CA VAL A 89 3.71 0.42 1.76
C VAL A 89 4.31 0.61 3.15
N ASN A 90 3.60 1.32 4.02
CA ASN A 90 3.99 1.39 5.44
C ASN A 90 3.61 0.06 6.13
N PRO A 91 4.59 -0.74 6.60
CA PRO A 91 4.27 -2.03 7.20
C PRO A 91 3.49 -1.88 8.51
N GLU A 92 3.76 -0.83 9.29
CA GLU A 92 3.06 -0.59 10.56
C GLU A 92 1.55 -0.40 10.41
N ASP A 93 1.12 0.13 9.25
CA ASP A 93 -0.28 0.36 8.91
C ASP A 93 -0.93 -0.85 8.21
N ASN A 94 -0.17 -1.92 7.96
CA ASN A 94 -0.62 -3.12 7.25
C ASN A 94 -0.29 -4.41 8.03
N LEU A 95 -1.31 -4.98 8.66
CA LEU A 95 -1.21 -6.24 9.41
C LEU A 95 -0.61 -7.40 8.59
N GLY A 96 -0.85 -7.43 7.27
CA GLY A 96 -0.26 -8.44 6.39
C GLY A 96 1.25 -8.26 6.22
N SER A 97 1.71 -7.02 6.01
CA SER A 97 3.13 -6.69 5.93
C SER A 97 3.84 -6.97 7.26
N ARG A 98 3.23 -6.60 8.39
CA ARG A 98 3.75 -6.93 9.73
C ARG A 98 3.89 -8.42 9.96
N GLY A 99 2.87 -9.21 9.61
CA GLY A 99 2.93 -10.67 9.76
C GLY A 99 4.06 -11.31 8.97
N ILE A 100 4.36 -10.80 7.77
CA ILE A 100 5.48 -11.29 6.96
C ILE A 100 6.82 -10.90 7.59
N ILE A 101 6.98 -9.67 8.09
CA ILE A 101 8.20 -9.21 8.75
C ILE A 101 8.46 -10.00 10.05
N GLU A 102 7.45 -10.18 10.91
CA GLU A 102 7.57 -10.92 12.17
C GLU A 102 7.95 -12.40 11.93
N GLU A 103 7.38 -13.03 10.91
CA GLU A 103 7.73 -14.41 10.52
C GLU A 103 9.18 -14.50 10.00
N ARG A 104 9.70 -13.44 9.37
CA ARG A 104 11.10 -13.36 8.92
C ARG A 104 12.06 -13.19 10.09
N GLU A 105 11.71 -12.38 11.09
CA GLU A 105 12.50 -12.24 12.32
C GLU A 105 12.60 -13.57 13.08
N LYS A 106 11.48 -14.31 13.21
CA LYS A 106 11.43 -15.61 13.89
C LYS A 106 12.29 -16.70 13.24
N ARG A 107 12.49 -16.66 11.91
CA ARG A 107 13.31 -17.66 11.19
C ARG A 107 14.81 -17.42 11.31
N ARG A 108 15.24 -16.27 11.86
CA ARG A 108 16.64 -15.91 12.07
C ARG A 108 17.10 -16.01 13.52
N GLY A 109 16.19 -16.21 14.48
CA GLY A 109 16.50 -16.52 15.89
C GLY A 109 16.47 -18.02 16.16
#